data_AF-A0A2H0QNF4-F1
#
_entry.id   AF-A0A2H0QNF4-F1
#
_cell.length_a   1.000
_cell.length_b   1.000
_cell.length_c   1.000
_cell.angle_alpha   90.00
_cell.angle_beta   90.00
_cell.angle_gamma   90.00
#
_symmetry.space_group_name_H-M   'P 1'
#
loop_
_entity.id
_entity.type
_entity.pdbx_description
1 polymer ?
#
loop_
_entity_poly.entity_id
_entity_poly.type
_entity_poly.pdbx_seq_one_letter_code
_entity_poly.pdbx_strand_id
1 'polypeptide(L)'
;MKILKIALSSVLLSSSVMAAGPIVWVSSKVIDSIATNIDIYDFLETTRMTDSQKVALFEKAGKDFDKYQELRKQALSPMFDSGLRQWTYFKIVEKDAIRDRKSSGKTPAFRITETAYFDATQKIETDACRKYLDQRLGIVKARDLFGAELKKNGYPHKASESNTDVYFSWFNAQKARLKESMRIKEIQKHEFFKATRGYEVYVRPTDMWDFGKSNEALVNQKLNNKRMDKASLLKIIQDNPELRVTLESLDSLSISDMSLSEIAKINADEAHQLADKIEQTLSTNKQTLTANITRYTQIAQQFVTKYTDDQLKEKAKEARENYLRSSGDYTDLVLSKIYDLALKLKDTSDKNQVNSFLSELDKRISDAANEVTQEEYYKGEKEQQYLVQDLIVRSFKSQKSEAFNSLESSLEDLSSAVLKFEVMKIGLTEKAIVSAKVCDLKTYECQKKIDSHLKQKEIEKGIKKYREQDLSRYDNMIEINKDGYDRMQGGEAFDWVVERN
;
A
#
# COMPACT_ATOMS: atom_id res chain seq x y z
N MET A 1 48.98 9.92 -45.52
CA MET A 1 49.22 8.49 -45.19
C MET A 1 49.48 8.40 -43.68
N LYS A 2 48.60 7.71 -42.95
CA LYS A 2 48.70 7.22 -41.55
C LYS A 2 48.81 8.30 -40.45
N ILE A 3 47.78 8.60 -39.65
CA ILE A 3 47.00 7.78 -38.70
C ILE A 3 47.83 7.29 -37.51
N LEU A 4 47.30 7.58 -36.31
CA LEU A 4 47.60 6.95 -35.01
C LEU A 4 49.01 7.08 -34.44
N LYS A 5 49.16 7.97 -33.46
CA LYS A 5 49.58 7.68 -32.07
C LYS A 5 49.61 9.01 -31.31
N ILE A 6 49.28 8.99 -30.02
CA ILE A 6 49.11 10.16 -29.13
C ILE A 6 47.66 10.74 -29.13
N ALA A 7 46.66 9.86 -29.22
CA ALA A 7 45.33 10.07 -28.66
C ALA A 7 45.00 8.94 -27.66
N LEU A 8 46.02 8.53 -26.90
CA LEU A 8 45.94 7.47 -25.88
C LEU A 8 46.80 7.83 -24.66
N SER A 9 46.64 9.06 -24.17
CA SER A 9 47.28 9.54 -22.93
C SER A 9 46.36 10.44 -22.08
N SER A 10 45.07 10.52 -22.46
CA SER A 10 44.04 11.30 -21.76
C SER A 10 42.81 10.46 -21.34
N VAL A 11 42.90 9.12 -21.39
CA VAL A 11 41.85 8.18 -20.92
C VAL A 11 42.39 7.18 -19.87
N LEU A 12 43.59 7.41 -19.32
CA LEU A 12 44.17 6.58 -18.24
C LEU A 12 44.49 7.36 -16.96
N LEU A 13 43.89 8.55 -16.78
CA LEU A 13 43.97 9.36 -15.56
C LEU A 13 42.61 9.52 -14.84
N SER A 14 41.65 8.67 -15.15
CA SER A 14 40.30 8.72 -14.57
C SER A 14 39.80 7.34 -14.14
N SER A 15 40.61 6.65 -13.32
CA SER A 15 40.14 5.49 -12.53
C SER A 15 41.14 5.08 -11.44
N SER A 16 41.72 6.06 -10.73
CA SER A 16 42.43 5.82 -9.47
C SER A 16 41.84 6.71 -8.37
N VAL A 17 40.54 6.56 -8.11
CA VAL A 17 39.93 6.87 -6.80
C VAL A 17 39.72 5.52 -6.10
N MET A 18 40.82 4.92 -5.64
CA MET A 18 40.82 3.83 -4.68
C MET A 18 42.11 3.90 -3.89
N ALA A 19 42.11 4.77 -2.86
CA ALA A 19 42.92 4.70 -1.65
C ALA A 19 42.84 6.05 -0.91
N ALA A 20 41.65 6.45 -0.48
CA ALA A 20 41.51 7.36 0.64
C ALA A 20 40.81 6.56 1.73
N GLY A 21 41.52 6.23 2.82
CA GLY A 21 40.89 5.71 4.02
C GLY A 21 39.75 6.64 4.46
N PRO A 22 38.78 6.15 5.25
CA PRO A 22 37.67 7.00 5.67
C PRO A 22 38.22 8.22 6.40
N ILE A 23 38.06 9.40 5.79
CA ILE A 23 38.30 10.66 6.48
C ILE A 23 37.30 10.67 7.64
N VAL A 24 37.80 10.69 8.87
CA VAL A 24 36.97 10.85 10.06
C VAL A 24 36.84 12.34 10.29
N TRP A 25 35.60 12.82 10.38
CA TRP A 25 35.33 14.21 10.73
C TRP A 25 34.27 14.28 11.84
N VAL A 26 34.30 15.39 12.58
CA VAL A 26 33.26 15.70 13.55
C VAL A 26 32.03 16.14 12.77
N SER A 27 30.94 15.38 12.86
CA SER A 27 29.71 15.60 12.12
C SER A 27 28.67 16.41 12.92
N SER A 28 28.69 16.30 14.24
CA SER A 28 27.80 17.07 15.12
C SER A 28 28.50 17.47 16.42
N LYS A 29 28.28 18.70 16.86
CA LYS A 29 28.52 19.12 18.24
C LYS A 29 27.23 19.70 18.80
N VAL A 30 26.81 19.20 19.96
CA VAL A 30 25.64 19.67 20.69
C VAL A 30 26.06 19.89 22.13
N ILE A 31 26.27 21.14 22.53
CA ILE A 31 26.74 21.54 23.87
C ILE A 31 28.07 20.86 24.23
N ASP A 32 28.02 19.72 24.93
CA ASP A 32 29.16 18.93 25.43
C ASP A 32 29.27 17.56 24.73
N SER A 33 28.39 17.27 23.77
CA SER A 33 28.31 16.00 23.06
C SER A 33 28.85 16.17 21.65
N ILE A 34 29.81 15.33 21.27
CA ILE A 34 30.43 15.32 19.94
C ILE A 34 30.14 13.96 19.28
N ALA A 35 29.74 13.99 18.01
CA ALA A 35 29.66 12.79 17.17
C ALA A 35 30.51 12.97 15.92
N THR A 36 31.23 11.91 15.57
CA THR A 36 31.90 11.75 14.29
C THR A 36 30.97 11.12 13.27
N ASN A 37 31.38 11.13 12.01
CA ASN A 37 30.66 10.43 10.94
C ASN A 37 30.51 8.93 11.22
N ILE A 38 31.48 8.30 11.90
CA ILE A 38 31.41 6.90 12.31
C ILE A 38 30.26 6.68 13.28
N ASP A 39 30.13 7.53 14.30
CA ASP A 39 29.05 7.41 15.30
C ASP A 39 27.66 7.50 14.66
N ILE A 40 27.51 8.33 13.61
CA ILE A 40 26.26 8.47 12.86
C ILE A 40 25.96 7.22 12.04
N TYR A 41 26.95 6.62 11.38
CA TYR A 41 26.76 5.36 10.65
C TYR A 41 26.41 4.21 11.60
N ASP A 42 27.04 4.13 12.77
CA ASP A 42 26.73 3.11 13.77
C ASP A 42 25.32 3.30 14.35
N PHE A 43 24.90 4.55 14.57
CA PHE A 43 23.52 4.89 14.94
C PHE A 43 22.51 4.47 13.86
N LEU A 44 22.81 4.74 12.57
CA LEU A 44 21.96 4.35 11.44
C LEU A 44 21.88 2.85 11.28
N GLU A 45 23.00 2.13 11.39
CA GLU A 45 23.00 0.67 11.35
C GLU A 45 22.13 0.09 12.47
N THR A 46 22.26 0.65 13.67
CA THR A 46 21.50 0.21 14.85
C THR A 46 20.00 0.45 14.65
N THR A 47 19.61 1.62 14.15
CA THR A 47 18.19 2.04 14.11
C THR A 47 17.46 1.67 12.82
N ARG A 48 18.17 1.50 11.70
CA ARG A 48 17.56 1.34 10.36
C ARG A 48 17.86 0.00 9.70
N MET A 49 18.85 -0.75 10.17
CA MET A 49 19.29 -1.99 9.51
C MET A 49 18.89 -3.24 10.30
N THR A 50 18.10 -4.10 9.68
CA THR A 50 17.70 -5.41 10.24
C THR A 50 18.79 -6.46 10.07
N ASP A 51 18.74 -7.54 10.85
CA ASP A 51 19.69 -8.65 10.68
C ASP A 51 19.55 -9.33 9.31
N SER A 52 18.34 -9.43 8.77
CA SER A 52 18.13 -9.95 7.41
C SER A 52 18.79 -9.08 6.33
N GLN A 53 18.76 -7.76 6.47
CA GLN A 53 19.48 -6.87 5.56
C GLN A 53 21.00 -7.03 5.69
N LYS A 54 21.51 -7.25 6.91
CA LYS A 54 22.94 -7.51 7.13
C LYS A 54 23.38 -8.80 6.44
N VAL A 55 22.60 -9.87 6.60
CA VAL A 55 22.82 -11.16 5.93
C VAL A 55 22.81 -10.98 4.40
N ALA A 56 21.79 -10.33 3.85
CA ALA A 56 21.69 -10.12 2.40
C ALA A 56 22.87 -9.31 1.83
N LEU A 57 23.35 -8.28 2.55
CA LEU A 57 24.54 -7.55 2.13
C LEU A 57 25.81 -8.41 2.23
N PHE A 58 25.93 -9.25 3.24
CA PHE A 58 27.08 -10.16 3.39
C PHE A 58 27.12 -11.23 2.31
N GLU A 59 25.96 -11.77 1.92
CA GLU A 59 25.83 -12.66 0.77
C GLU A 59 26.19 -11.95 -0.54
N LYS A 60 25.71 -10.72 -0.74
CA LYS A 60 26.09 -9.89 -1.90
C LYS A 60 27.59 -9.55 -1.94
N ALA A 61 28.22 -9.45 -0.78
CA ALA A 61 29.68 -9.30 -0.65
C ALA A 61 30.45 -10.58 -1.00
N GLY A 62 29.77 -11.72 -1.22
CA GLY A 62 30.43 -13.01 -1.42
C GLY A 62 30.97 -13.60 -0.12
N LYS A 63 30.37 -13.27 1.03
CA LYS A 63 30.84 -13.63 2.38
C LYS A 63 32.23 -13.10 2.74
N ASP A 64 32.66 -12.04 2.06
CA ASP A 64 33.84 -11.26 2.41
C ASP A 64 33.43 -10.13 3.37
N PHE A 65 34.03 -10.11 4.57
CA PHE A 65 33.69 -9.15 5.61
C PHE A 65 34.10 -7.72 5.24
N ASP A 66 35.27 -7.53 4.65
CA ASP A 66 35.78 -6.20 4.34
C ASP A 66 34.96 -5.59 3.19
N LYS A 67 34.62 -6.39 2.18
CA LYS A 67 33.68 -5.98 1.12
C LYS A 67 32.26 -5.74 1.65
N TYR A 68 31.82 -6.50 2.66
CA TYR A 68 30.56 -6.22 3.36
C TYR A 68 30.59 -4.86 4.06
N GLN A 69 31.69 -4.49 4.70
CA GLN A 69 31.84 -3.19 5.37
C GLN A 69 31.69 -2.02 4.37
N GLU A 70 32.24 -2.17 3.16
CA GLU A 70 32.07 -1.21 2.08
C GLU A 70 30.62 -1.11 1.61
N LEU A 71 29.97 -2.25 1.32
CA LEU A 71 28.57 -2.30 0.90
C LEU A 71 27.62 -1.77 1.97
N ARG A 72 27.91 -2.03 3.26
CA ARG A 72 27.19 -1.48 4.40
C ARG A 72 27.25 0.05 4.39
N LYS A 73 28.45 0.62 4.24
CA LYS A 73 28.61 2.09 4.18
C LYS A 73 27.87 2.68 2.98
N GLN A 74 27.97 2.06 1.81
CA GLN A 74 27.23 2.48 0.62
C GLN A 74 25.71 2.43 0.81
N ALA A 75 25.20 1.40 1.49
CA ALA A 75 23.78 1.27 1.78
C ALA A 75 23.26 2.34 2.76
N LEU A 76 24.08 2.73 3.74
CA LEU A 76 23.71 3.73 4.76
C LEU A 76 24.00 5.17 4.33
N SER A 77 24.90 5.41 3.37
CA SER A 77 25.29 6.75 2.92
C SER A 77 24.12 7.63 2.49
N PRO A 78 23.11 7.14 1.75
CA PRO A 78 21.94 7.96 1.39
C PRO A 78 21.10 8.42 2.60
N MET A 79 21.24 7.76 3.75
CA MET A 79 20.51 8.07 4.98
C MET A 79 21.29 8.94 5.95
N PHE A 80 22.55 9.28 5.64
CA PHE A 80 23.48 9.96 6.56
C PHE A 80 22.88 11.24 7.13
N ASP A 81 22.42 12.15 6.27
CA ASP A 81 21.83 13.42 6.69
C ASP A 81 20.61 13.23 7.61
N SER A 82 19.73 12.28 7.30
CA SER A 82 18.56 11.98 8.14
C SER A 82 18.98 11.42 9.50
N GLY A 83 20.01 10.56 9.52
CA GLY A 83 20.56 9.98 10.74
C GLY A 83 21.23 11.04 11.61
N LEU A 84 21.98 11.95 10.98
CA LEU A 84 22.64 13.08 11.63
C LEU A 84 21.62 14.05 12.24
N ARG A 85 20.55 14.39 11.51
CA ARG A 85 19.42 15.18 12.06
C ARG A 85 18.80 14.49 13.27
N GLN A 86 18.42 13.22 13.12
CA GLN A 86 17.75 12.47 14.17
C GLN A 86 18.62 12.32 15.42
N TRP A 87 19.90 11.97 15.25
CA TRP A 87 20.84 11.84 16.36
C TRP A 87 21.04 13.17 17.10
N THR A 88 21.23 14.26 16.35
CA THR A 88 21.41 15.60 16.91
C THR A 88 20.15 16.04 17.65
N TYR A 89 18.98 15.84 17.05
CA TYR A 89 17.68 16.10 17.68
C TYR A 89 17.52 15.35 19.00
N PHE A 90 17.85 14.05 19.02
CA PHE A 90 17.79 13.22 20.21
C PHE A 90 18.70 13.73 21.33
N LYS A 91 19.87 14.27 20.98
CA LYS A 91 20.78 14.89 21.95
C LYS A 91 20.23 16.20 22.53
N ILE A 92 19.62 17.04 21.70
CA ILE A 92 18.96 18.28 22.16
C ILE A 92 17.84 17.95 23.16
N VAL A 93 16.95 17.02 22.82
CA VAL A 93 15.82 16.61 23.68
C VAL A 93 16.32 15.99 24.99
N GLU A 94 17.34 15.13 24.93
CA GLU A 94 17.97 14.53 26.12
C GLU A 94 18.52 15.60 27.08
N LYS A 95 19.19 16.63 26.54
CA LYS A 95 19.71 17.75 27.34
C LYS A 95 18.60 18.58 27.98
N ASP A 96 17.55 18.84 27.23
CA ASP A 96 16.36 19.52 27.74
C ASP A 96 15.72 18.77 28.91
N ALA A 97 15.52 17.46 28.74
CA ALA A 97 14.96 16.60 29.78
C ALA A 97 15.82 16.57 31.05
N ILE A 98 17.15 16.46 30.91
CA ILE A 98 18.08 16.47 32.05
C ILE A 98 18.04 17.82 32.78
N ARG A 99 18.05 18.94 32.04
CA ARG A 99 17.97 20.27 32.64
C ARG A 99 16.67 20.44 33.43
N ASP A 100 15.55 20.03 32.86
CA ASP A 100 14.24 20.13 33.52
C ASP A 100 14.13 19.23 34.74
N ARG A 101 14.76 18.05 34.70
CA ARG A 101 14.86 17.18 35.87
C ARG A 101 15.63 17.86 36.99
N LYS A 102 16.74 18.54 36.68
CA LYS A 102 17.54 19.29 37.67
C LYS A 102 16.81 20.50 38.23
N SER A 103 16.04 21.22 37.42
CA SER A 103 15.36 22.45 37.86
C SER A 103 14.02 22.19 38.58
N SER A 104 13.24 21.22 38.09
CA SER A 104 11.85 21.02 38.54
C SER A 104 11.60 19.68 39.24
N GLY A 105 12.49 18.69 39.09
CA GLY A 105 12.31 17.33 39.60
C GLY A 105 11.17 16.52 38.97
N LYS A 106 10.41 17.10 38.03
CA LYS A 106 9.11 16.56 37.56
C LYS A 106 9.16 15.80 36.23
N THR A 107 10.29 15.73 35.53
CA THR A 107 10.34 15.09 34.21
C THR A 107 10.06 13.58 34.29
N PRO A 108 9.01 13.05 33.63
CA PRO A 108 8.67 11.62 33.67
C PRO A 108 9.55 10.76 32.76
N ALA A 109 10.36 11.39 31.90
CA ALA A 109 11.25 10.76 30.93
C ALA A 109 12.71 10.66 31.41
N PHE A 110 13.50 9.84 30.71
CA PHE A 110 14.88 9.46 30.99
C PHE A 110 15.06 8.89 32.40
N ARG A 111 14.17 7.96 32.78
CA ARG A 111 14.16 7.28 34.09
C ARG A 111 14.48 5.77 34.03
N ILE A 112 14.88 5.25 32.87
CA ILE A 112 15.20 3.83 32.71
C ILE A 112 16.37 3.48 33.64
N THR A 113 16.15 2.49 34.50
CA THR A 113 17.17 1.99 35.42
C THR A 113 18.09 1.01 34.70
N GLU A 114 19.32 0.85 35.22
CA GLU A 114 20.23 -0.18 34.72
C GLU A 114 19.61 -1.58 34.83
N THR A 115 18.89 -1.88 35.91
CA THR A 115 18.16 -3.14 36.09
C THR A 115 17.18 -3.40 34.94
N ALA A 116 16.35 -2.40 34.57
CA ALA A 116 15.39 -2.57 33.48
C ALA A 116 16.10 -2.83 32.13
N TYR A 117 17.26 -2.21 31.90
CA TYR A 117 18.09 -2.49 30.73
C TYR A 117 18.71 -3.89 30.76
N PHE A 118 19.22 -4.32 31.91
CA PHE A 118 19.79 -5.64 32.10
C PHE A 118 18.74 -6.75 31.94
N ASP A 119 17.56 -6.61 32.54
CA ASP A 119 16.47 -7.59 32.42
C ASP A 119 16.03 -7.75 30.96
N ALA A 120 15.87 -6.63 30.24
CA ALA A 120 15.52 -6.66 28.82
C ALA A 120 16.64 -7.27 27.96
N THR A 121 17.90 -7.03 28.30
CA THR A 121 19.06 -7.63 27.63
C THR A 121 19.14 -9.14 27.89
N GLN A 122 18.93 -9.57 29.14
CA GLN A 122 18.91 -10.97 29.53
C GLN A 122 17.77 -11.71 28.85
N LYS A 123 16.61 -11.08 28.68
CA LYS A 123 15.49 -11.63 27.93
C LYS A 123 15.88 -11.91 26.47
N ILE A 124 16.58 -10.99 25.79
CA ILE A 124 17.07 -11.21 24.42
C ILE A 124 18.02 -12.42 24.35
N GLU A 125 18.98 -12.52 25.27
CA GLU A 125 19.91 -13.66 25.33
C GLU A 125 19.18 -14.97 25.60
N THR A 126 18.25 -14.96 26.54
CA THR A 126 17.45 -16.13 26.92
C THR A 126 16.59 -16.60 25.76
N ASP A 127 15.89 -15.69 25.09
CA ASP A 127 15.01 -16.02 23.96
C ASP A 127 15.81 -16.59 22.77
N ALA A 128 16.98 -16.01 22.46
CA ALA A 128 17.85 -16.50 21.39
C ALA A 128 18.48 -17.85 21.70
N CYS A 129 18.93 -18.06 22.94
CA CYS A 129 19.56 -19.31 23.37
C CYS A 129 18.56 -20.36 23.87
N ARG A 130 17.25 -20.05 23.92
CA ARG A 130 16.22 -20.86 24.59
C ARG A 130 16.25 -22.32 24.19
N LYS A 131 16.31 -22.58 22.88
CA LYS A 131 16.36 -23.94 22.30
C LYS A 131 17.52 -24.78 22.85
N TYR A 132 18.65 -24.15 23.16
CA TYR A 132 19.85 -24.84 23.69
C TYR A 132 19.80 -24.92 25.22
N LEU A 133 19.32 -23.88 25.89
CA LEU A 133 19.14 -23.84 27.34
C LEU A 133 18.10 -24.88 27.81
N ASP A 134 17.01 -25.05 27.07
CA ASP A 134 15.94 -26.04 27.36
C ASP A 134 16.48 -27.49 27.26
N GLN A 135 17.53 -27.71 26.48
CA GLN A 135 18.26 -28.98 26.40
C GLN A 135 19.26 -29.17 27.56
N ARG A 136 19.25 -28.28 28.55
CA ARG A 136 20.20 -28.23 29.68
C ARG A 136 21.66 -28.01 29.25
N LEU A 137 21.88 -27.46 28.05
CA LEU A 137 23.20 -27.02 27.65
C LEU A 137 23.52 -25.74 28.42
N GLY A 138 24.60 -25.73 29.21
CA GLY A 138 25.03 -24.53 29.93
C GLY A 138 25.26 -23.35 28.97
N ILE A 139 25.12 -22.12 29.48
CA ILE A 139 25.11 -20.89 28.67
C ILE A 139 26.32 -20.76 27.72
N VAL A 140 27.50 -21.21 28.14
CA VAL A 140 28.73 -21.19 27.31
C VAL A 140 28.55 -22.01 26.03
N LYS A 141 28.00 -23.23 26.14
CA LYS A 141 27.74 -24.10 24.98
C LYS A 141 26.58 -23.57 24.14
N ALA A 142 25.55 -23.02 24.77
CA ALA A 142 24.42 -22.42 24.07
C ALA A 142 24.86 -21.25 23.17
N ARG A 143 25.75 -20.38 23.67
CA ARG A 143 26.33 -19.26 22.91
C ARG A 143 27.15 -19.73 21.71
N ASP A 144 27.98 -20.75 21.89
CA ASP A 144 28.78 -21.32 20.81
C ASP A 144 27.90 -21.91 19.70
N LEU A 145 26.88 -22.70 20.07
CA LEU A 145 25.94 -23.31 19.12
C LEU A 145 25.10 -22.27 18.39
N PHE A 146 24.60 -21.25 19.08
CA PHE A 146 23.87 -20.16 18.45
C PHE A 146 24.77 -19.33 17.53
N GLY A 147 26.03 -19.09 17.92
CA GLY A 147 27.04 -18.47 17.07
C GLY A 147 27.30 -19.27 15.77
N ALA A 148 27.34 -20.60 15.85
CA ALA A 148 27.47 -21.46 14.68
C ALA A 148 26.23 -21.35 13.76
N GLU A 149 25.04 -21.25 14.34
CA GLU A 149 23.80 -21.03 13.60
C GLU A 149 23.79 -19.67 12.88
N LEU A 150 24.24 -18.60 13.55
CA LEU A 150 24.38 -17.27 12.94
C LEU A 150 25.32 -17.29 11.72
N LYS A 151 26.48 -17.96 11.84
CA LYS A 151 27.41 -18.14 10.70
C LYS A 151 26.76 -18.91 9.56
N LYS A 152 26.07 -20.01 9.88
CA LYS A 152 25.37 -20.84 8.88
C LYS A 152 24.33 -20.00 8.12
N ASN A 153 23.63 -19.13 8.83
CA ASN A 153 22.62 -18.22 8.27
C ASN A 153 23.22 -16.97 7.61
N GLY A 154 24.56 -16.87 7.49
CA GLY A 154 25.21 -15.78 6.77
C GLY A 154 25.25 -14.45 7.53
N TYR A 155 25.17 -14.46 8.87
CA TYR A 155 25.41 -13.24 9.65
C TYR A 155 26.84 -12.72 9.39
N PRO A 156 27.10 -11.41 9.23
CA PRO A 156 28.42 -10.92 8.87
C PRO A 156 29.50 -11.31 9.88
N HIS A 157 30.59 -11.93 9.40
CA HIS A 157 31.73 -12.35 10.22
C HIS A 157 33.00 -12.47 9.37
N LYS A 158 34.17 -12.40 10.02
CA LYS A 158 35.46 -12.74 9.40
C LYS A 158 35.67 -14.25 9.42
N ALA A 159 36.39 -14.78 8.43
CA ALA A 159 36.69 -16.21 8.33
C ALA A 159 37.42 -16.77 9.58
N SER A 160 38.20 -15.93 10.27
CA SER A 160 38.96 -16.30 11.46
C SER A 160 38.20 -16.15 12.78
N GLU A 161 37.00 -15.54 12.80
CA GLU A 161 36.25 -15.35 14.03
C GLU A 161 35.71 -16.68 14.56
N SER A 162 35.74 -16.90 15.88
CA SER A 162 35.11 -18.08 16.48
C SER A 162 33.58 -17.94 16.48
N ASN A 163 32.86 -19.03 16.72
CA ASN A 163 31.38 -18.94 16.83
C ASN A 163 30.96 -18.05 17.99
N THR A 164 31.72 -18.10 19.09
CA THR A 164 31.51 -17.25 20.26
C THR A 164 31.73 -15.76 19.94
N ASP A 165 32.71 -15.43 19.09
CA ASP A 165 32.95 -14.03 18.67
C ASP A 165 31.77 -13.50 17.84
N VAL A 166 31.27 -14.31 16.90
CA VAL A 166 30.09 -13.97 16.09
C VAL A 166 28.85 -13.80 16.97
N TYR A 167 28.68 -14.66 17.98
CA TYR A 167 27.65 -14.50 18.99
C TYR A 167 27.74 -13.14 19.69
N PHE A 168 28.92 -12.77 20.21
CA PHE A 168 29.08 -11.52 20.94
C PHE A 168 28.93 -10.29 20.04
N SER A 169 29.35 -10.37 18.78
CA SER A 169 29.10 -9.32 17.77
C SER A 169 27.61 -9.09 17.59
N TRP A 170 26.84 -10.17 17.35
CA TRP A 170 25.38 -10.10 17.26
C TRP A 170 24.74 -9.58 18.55
N PHE A 171 25.16 -10.10 19.70
CA PHE A 171 24.59 -9.74 21.00
C PHE A 171 24.83 -8.27 21.35
N ASN A 172 26.03 -7.77 21.08
CA ASN A 172 26.36 -6.35 21.24
C ASN A 172 25.52 -5.47 20.30
N ALA A 173 25.28 -5.92 19.06
CA ALA A 173 24.37 -5.21 18.16
C ALA A 173 22.93 -5.17 18.72
N GLN A 174 22.40 -6.28 19.25
CA GLN A 174 21.07 -6.27 19.89
C GLN A 174 21.01 -5.36 21.12
N LYS A 175 22.06 -5.35 21.94
CA LYS A 175 22.18 -4.45 23.10
C LYS A 175 22.17 -2.98 22.69
N ALA A 176 22.85 -2.63 21.60
CA ALA A 176 22.84 -1.28 21.03
C ALA A 176 21.44 -0.92 20.51
N ARG A 177 20.79 -1.83 19.78
CA ARG A 177 19.40 -1.65 19.30
C ARG A 177 18.42 -1.43 20.43
N LEU A 178 18.51 -2.24 21.48
CA LEU A 178 17.66 -2.13 22.65
C LEU A 178 17.86 -0.78 23.34
N LYS A 179 19.12 -0.35 23.50
CA LYS A 179 19.47 0.95 24.09
C LYS A 179 18.88 2.11 23.29
N GLU A 180 19.05 2.12 21.97
CA GLU A 180 18.47 3.19 21.14
C GLU A 180 16.94 3.14 21.09
N SER A 181 16.32 1.96 21.04
CA SER A 181 14.86 1.80 21.14
C SER A 181 14.31 2.35 22.46
N MET A 182 14.97 2.04 23.58
CA MET A 182 14.64 2.59 24.89
C MET A 182 14.80 4.11 24.92
N ARG A 183 15.88 4.65 24.34
CA ARG A 183 16.12 6.09 24.24
C ARG A 183 15.05 6.81 23.42
N ILE A 184 14.65 6.25 22.28
CA ILE A 184 13.58 6.79 21.43
C ILE A 184 12.26 6.89 22.21
N LYS A 185 11.91 5.86 23.00
CA LYS A 185 10.70 5.88 23.83
C LYS A 185 10.75 6.98 24.89
N GLU A 186 11.91 7.19 25.53
CA GLU A 186 12.07 8.27 26.51
C GLU A 186 12.01 9.66 25.87
N ILE A 187 12.53 9.82 24.65
CA ILE A 187 12.39 11.05 23.86
C ILE A 187 10.92 11.35 23.57
N GLN A 188 10.18 10.37 23.04
CA GLN A 188 8.75 10.50 22.76
C GLN A 188 7.95 10.82 24.03
N LYS A 189 8.30 10.20 25.16
CA LYS A 189 7.69 10.47 26.46
C LYS A 189 7.95 11.90 26.94
N HIS A 190 9.15 12.43 26.72
CA HIS A 190 9.49 13.82 27.06
C HIS A 190 8.76 14.80 26.14
N GLU A 191 8.77 14.57 24.82
CA GLU A 191 8.04 15.37 23.84
C GLU A 191 6.55 15.42 24.18
N PHE A 192 5.94 14.28 24.50
CA PHE A 192 4.55 14.21 24.93
C PHE A 192 4.33 15.03 26.20
N PHE A 193 5.15 14.84 27.24
CA PHE A 193 5.04 15.60 28.49
C PHE A 193 5.14 17.11 28.25
N LYS A 194 5.99 17.54 27.31
CA LYS A 194 6.15 18.94 26.92
C LYS A 194 4.97 19.46 26.13
N ALA A 195 4.49 18.69 25.15
CA ALA A 195 3.33 19.02 24.34
C ALA A 195 2.08 19.23 25.20
N THR A 196 1.89 18.40 26.22
CA THR A 196 0.73 18.49 27.12
C THR A 196 0.97 19.33 28.37
N ARG A 197 2.19 19.86 28.55
CA ARG A 197 2.63 20.57 29.76
C ARG A 197 2.43 19.76 31.05
N GLY A 198 2.43 18.42 30.93
CA GLY A 198 2.20 17.50 32.04
C GLY A 198 0.73 17.32 32.44
N TYR A 199 -0.21 17.82 31.66
CA TYR A 199 -1.65 17.63 31.87
C TYR A 199 -2.23 16.60 30.91
N GLU A 200 -3.38 16.03 31.25
CA GLU A 200 -4.17 15.25 30.30
C GLU A 200 -4.82 16.20 29.29
N VAL A 201 -4.73 15.83 28.00
CA VAL A 201 -5.37 16.59 26.93
C VAL A 201 -6.87 16.34 27.01
N TYR A 202 -7.64 17.37 27.34
CA TYR A 202 -9.09 17.27 27.46
C TYR A 202 -9.76 17.91 26.25
N VAL A 203 -10.48 17.11 25.47
CA VAL A 203 -11.31 17.59 24.37
C VAL A 203 -12.70 17.87 24.92
N ARG A 204 -13.22 19.09 24.72
CA ARG A 204 -14.54 19.43 25.23
C ARG A 204 -15.62 18.73 24.40
N PRO A 205 -16.74 18.28 25.00
CA PRO A 205 -17.84 17.67 24.27
C PRO A 205 -18.36 18.53 23.12
N THR A 206 -18.33 19.87 23.27
CA THR A 206 -18.71 20.81 22.21
C THR A 206 -17.78 20.73 21.01
N ASP A 207 -16.47 20.61 21.23
CA ASP A 207 -15.48 20.53 20.15
C ASP A 207 -15.66 19.22 19.34
N MET A 208 -16.01 18.13 20.04
CA MET A 208 -16.34 16.84 19.40
C MET A 208 -17.62 16.92 18.57
N TRP A 209 -18.64 17.57 19.11
CA TRP A 209 -19.92 17.77 18.42
C TRP A 209 -19.75 18.65 17.17
N ASP A 210 -19.03 19.76 17.28
CA ASP A 210 -18.77 20.68 16.17
C ASP A 210 -17.94 20.01 15.07
N PHE A 211 -16.93 19.22 15.44
CA PHE A 211 -16.16 18.40 14.50
C PHE A 211 -17.05 17.41 13.74
N GLY A 212 -17.89 16.68 14.47
CA GLY A 212 -18.84 15.74 13.88
C GLY A 212 -19.84 16.42 12.95
N LYS A 213 -20.43 17.54 13.37
CA LYS A 213 -21.40 18.31 12.59
C LYS A 213 -20.79 18.94 11.34
N SER A 214 -19.57 19.45 11.43
CA SER A 214 -18.83 19.97 10.27
C SER A 214 -18.60 18.89 9.22
N ASN A 215 -18.17 17.69 9.64
CA ASN A 215 -17.96 16.57 8.73
C ASN A 215 -19.27 16.02 8.16
N GLU A 216 -20.34 15.98 8.95
CA GLU A 216 -21.68 15.62 8.48
C GLU A 216 -22.17 16.59 7.39
N ALA A 217 -22.00 17.90 7.61
CA ALA A 217 -22.33 18.92 6.61
C ALA A 217 -21.48 18.77 5.33
N LEU A 218 -20.19 18.49 5.47
CA LEU A 218 -19.28 18.26 4.35
C LEU A 218 -19.69 17.02 3.52
N VAL A 219 -20.04 15.92 4.20
CA VAL A 219 -20.53 14.70 3.56
C VAL A 219 -21.82 14.98 2.80
N ASN A 220 -22.79 15.64 3.42
CA ASN A 220 -24.07 15.98 2.77
C ASN A 220 -23.89 16.94 1.59
N GLN A 221 -22.94 17.88 1.67
CA GLN A 221 -22.70 18.85 0.61
C GLN A 221 -21.92 18.26 -0.58
N LYS A 222 -20.88 17.46 -0.31
CA LYS A 222 -19.89 17.06 -1.32
C LYS A 222 -19.92 15.59 -1.73
N LEU A 223 -20.45 14.69 -0.89
CA LEU A 223 -20.37 13.25 -1.13
C LEU A 223 -21.75 12.64 -1.34
N ASN A 224 -22.63 12.77 -0.34
CA ASN A 224 -23.88 12.03 -0.32
C ASN A 224 -24.80 12.41 -1.50
N ASN A 225 -25.28 11.39 -2.22
CA ASN A 225 -26.09 11.51 -3.42
C ASN A 225 -25.45 12.32 -4.56
N LYS A 226 -24.11 12.47 -4.55
CA LYS A 226 -23.39 13.15 -5.63
C LYS A 226 -22.87 12.16 -6.65
N ARG A 227 -23.10 12.47 -7.92
CA ARG A 227 -22.55 11.76 -9.08
C ARG A 227 -21.08 12.17 -9.28
N MET A 228 -20.15 11.26 -9.03
CA MET A 228 -18.72 11.50 -9.27
C MET A 228 -17.98 10.26 -9.76
N ASP A 229 -16.84 10.48 -10.38
CA ASP A 229 -15.92 9.39 -10.70
C ASP A 229 -15.05 9.04 -9.49
N LYS A 230 -14.42 7.86 -9.55
CA LYS A 230 -13.56 7.36 -8.48
C LYS A 230 -12.38 8.30 -8.19
N ALA A 231 -11.84 8.97 -9.21
CA ALA A 231 -10.74 9.92 -9.05
C ALA A 231 -11.16 11.15 -8.23
N SER A 232 -12.32 11.73 -8.52
CA SER A 232 -12.86 12.88 -7.78
C SER A 232 -13.21 12.49 -6.34
N LEU A 233 -13.77 11.30 -6.14
CA LEU A 233 -14.06 10.77 -4.80
C LEU A 233 -12.78 10.67 -3.96
N LEU A 234 -11.73 10.05 -4.50
CA LEU A 234 -10.45 9.91 -3.82
C LEU A 234 -9.83 11.27 -3.50
N LYS A 235 -9.93 12.24 -4.41
CA LYS A 235 -9.45 13.61 -4.18
C LYS A 235 -10.17 14.28 -3.01
N ILE A 236 -11.50 14.17 -2.92
CA ILE A 236 -12.27 14.75 -1.80
C ILE A 236 -11.82 14.14 -0.46
N ILE A 237 -11.61 12.82 -0.40
CA ILE A 237 -11.14 12.13 0.82
C ILE A 237 -9.71 12.54 1.19
N GLN A 238 -8.84 12.75 0.20
CA GLN A 238 -7.46 13.21 0.42
C GLN A 238 -7.41 14.65 0.93
N ASP A 239 -8.21 15.54 0.34
CA ASP A 239 -8.29 16.94 0.71
C ASP A 239 -8.93 17.14 2.10
N ASN A 240 -9.70 16.15 2.59
CA ASN A 240 -10.44 16.21 3.84
C ASN A 240 -10.16 14.96 4.70
N PRO A 241 -8.95 14.81 5.27
CA PRO A 241 -8.56 13.62 6.02
C PRO A 241 -9.42 13.36 7.27
N GLU A 242 -10.06 14.40 7.80
CA GLU A 242 -10.97 14.36 8.95
C GLU A 242 -12.20 13.47 8.69
N LEU A 243 -12.63 13.33 7.42
CA LEU A 243 -13.72 12.45 7.03
C LEU A 243 -13.45 10.97 7.38
N ARG A 244 -12.18 10.54 7.39
CA ARG A 244 -11.82 9.15 7.74
C ARG A 244 -12.15 8.79 9.19
N VAL A 245 -12.33 9.78 10.04
CA VAL A 245 -12.65 9.59 11.47
C VAL A 245 -14.16 9.37 11.65
N THR A 246 -14.96 10.07 10.86
CA THR A 246 -16.43 10.13 11.02
C THR A 246 -17.19 9.30 10.00
N LEU A 247 -16.59 8.88 8.89
CA LEU A 247 -17.24 8.00 7.92
C LEU A 247 -17.37 6.58 8.48
N GLU A 248 -18.60 6.06 8.45
CA GLU A 248 -18.94 4.68 8.78
C GLU A 248 -18.90 3.80 7.53
N SER A 249 -19.51 4.28 6.43
CA SER A 249 -19.45 3.62 5.12
C SER A 249 -19.31 4.65 4.01
N LEU A 250 -18.71 4.22 2.91
CA LEU A 250 -18.57 4.99 1.69
C LEU A 250 -18.73 4.05 0.50
N ASP A 251 -19.90 4.11 -0.11
CA ASP A 251 -20.30 3.26 -1.21
C ASP A 251 -20.34 4.09 -2.49
N SER A 252 -19.83 3.51 -3.57
CA SER A 252 -19.86 4.09 -4.91
C SER A 252 -20.82 3.25 -5.74
N LEU A 253 -22.02 3.77 -5.95
CA LEU A 253 -23.10 3.13 -6.71
C LEU A 253 -22.75 3.13 -8.20
N SER A 254 -22.09 2.07 -8.68
CA SER A 254 -21.87 1.81 -10.11
C SER A 254 -22.64 0.57 -10.54
N ILE A 255 -23.16 0.63 -11.78
CA ILE A 255 -23.79 -0.51 -12.48
C ILE A 255 -22.87 -1.73 -12.50
N SER A 256 -21.55 -1.51 -12.48
CA SER A 256 -20.56 -2.59 -12.59
C SER A 256 -20.45 -3.45 -11.32
N ASP A 257 -20.77 -2.87 -10.15
CA ASP A 257 -20.34 -3.39 -8.85
C ASP A 257 -21.50 -3.70 -7.90
N MET A 258 -22.76 -3.39 -8.26
CA MET A 258 -23.92 -3.58 -7.40
C MET A 258 -25.12 -4.17 -8.17
N SER A 259 -26.02 -4.85 -7.46
CA SER A 259 -27.29 -5.33 -8.00
C SER A 259 -28.38 -4.23 -7.95
N LEU A 260 -29.43 -4.37 -8.77
CA LEU A 260 -30.56 -3.41 -8.76
C LEU A 260 -31.24 -3.32 -7.37
N SER A 261 -31.34 -4.44 -6.66
CA SER A 261 -31.92 -4.45 -5.29
C SER A 261 -31.05 -3.75 -4.26
N GLU A 262 -29.71 -3.76 -4.43
CA GLU A 262 -28.80 -3.01 -3.57
C GLU A 262 -28.89 -1.51 -3.83
N ILE A 263 -29.01 -1.12 -5.10
CA ILE A 263 -29.24 0.28 -5.49
C ILE A 263 -30.60 0.75 -4.95
N ALA A 264 -31.66 -0.06 -5.10
CA ALA A 264 -33.01 0.28 -4.67
C ALA A 264 -33.13 0.51 -3.14
N LYS A 265 -32.34 -0.20 -2.33
CA LYS A 265 -32.26 0.02 -0.86
C LYS A 265 -31.72 1.40 -0.50
N ILE A 266 -30.89 1.99 -1.35
CA ILE A 266 -30.28 3.29 -1.14
C ILE A 266 -31.14 4.39 -1.78
N ASN A 267 -31.57 4.17 -3.03
CA ASN A 267 -32.42 5.07 -3.79
C ASN A 267 -33.27 4.29 -4.81
N ALA A 268 -34.57 4.13 -4.52
CA ALA A 268 -35.49 3.37 -5.35
C ALA A 268 -35.67 3.97 -6.76
N ASP A 269 -35.87 5.29 -6.85
CA ASP A 269 -36.11 5.96 -8.13
C ASP A 269 -34.93 5.80 -9.10
N GLU A 270 -33.72 5.75 -8.57
CA GLU A 270 -32.51 5.56 -9.36
C GLU A 270 -32.37 4.14 -9.90
N ALA A 271 -32.72 3.13 -9.10
CA ALA A 271 -32.74 1.75 -9.57
C ALA A 271 -33.69 1.58 -10.77
N HIS A 272 -34.88 2.20 -10.71
CA HIS A 272 -35.85 2.19 -11.82
C HIS A 272 -35.33 2.94 -13.05
N GLN A 273 -34.81 4.16 -12.89
CA GLN A 273 -34.24 4.93 -14.01
C GLN A 273 -33.10 4.17 -14.70
N LEU A 274 -32.32 3.42 -13.93
CA LEU A 274 -31.23 2.61 -14.46
C LEU A 274 -31.73 1.44 -15.31
N ALA A 275 -32.73 0.72 -14.81
CA ALA A 275 -33.36 -0.37 -15.53
C ALA A 275 -34.02 0.11 -16.83
N ASP A 276 -34.76 1.23 -16.79
CA ASP A 276 -35.36 1.85 -17.96
C ASP A 276 -34.30 2.24 -19.00
N LYS A 277 -33.17 2.80 -18.54
CA LYS A 277 -32.06 3.19 -19.42
C LYS A 277 -31.43 1.98 -20.09
N ILE A 278 -31.28 0.86 -19.37
CA ILE A 278 -30.77 -0.39 -19.91
C ILE A 278 -31.72 -0.93 -20.98
N GLU A 279 -33.00 -1.01 -20.67
CA GLU A 279 -34.03 -1.45 -21.62
C GLU A 279 -34.00 -0.58 -22.88
N GLN A 280 -33.99 0.74 -22.71
CA GLN A 280 -33.95 1.70 -23.81
C GLN A 280 -32.67 1.54 -24.64
N THR A 281 -31.51 1.37 -24.00
CA THR A 281 -30.22 1.25 -24.69
C THR A 281 -30.18 -0.04 -25.52
N LEU A 282 -30.55 -1.17 -24.93
CA LEU A 282 -30.58 -2.46 -25.63
C LEU A 282 -31.61 -2.47 -26.76
N SER A 283 -32.80 -1.89 -26.52
CA SER A 283 -33.87 -1.79 -27.52
C SER A 283 -33.48 -0.87 -28.69
N THR A 284 -32.80 0.24 -28.42
CA THR A 284 -32.33 1.18 -29.46
C THR A 284 -31.19 0.57 -30.26
N ASN A 285 -30.24 -0.11 -29.59
CA ASN A 285 -29.06 -0.68 -30.23
C ASN A 285 -29.28 -2.09 -30.78
N LYS A 286 -30.49 -2.66 -30.67
CA LYS A 286 -30.77 -4.07 -31.02
C LYS A 286 -30.29 -4.47 -32.42
N GLN A 287 -30.56 -3.65 -33.44
CA GLN A 287 -30.15 -3.94 -34.82
C GLN A 287 -28.63 -3.97 -34.96
N THR A 288 -27.94 -3.04 -34.29
CA THR A 288 -26.47 -2.98 -34.25
C THR A 288 -25.88 -4.17 -33.52
N LEU A 289 -26.48 -4.58 -32.40
CA LEU A 289 -26.07 -5.74 -31.61
C LEU A 289 -26.21 -7.04 -32.43
N THR A 290 -27.35 -7.22 -33.08
CA THR A 290 -27.61 -8.35 -33.98
C THR A 290 -26.66 -8.37 -35.17
N ALA A 291 -26.38 -7.21 -35.78
CA ALA A 291 -25.39 -7.10 -36.85
C ALA A 291 -23.97 -7.46 -36.37
N ASN A 292 -23.59 -7.03 -35.17
CA ASN A 292 -22.29 -7.34 -34.57
C ASN A 292 -22.14 -8.83 -34.25
N ILE A 293 -23.15 -9.45 -33.62
CA ILE A 293 -23.15 -10.88 -33.31
C ILE A 293 -23.11 -11.71 -34.60
N THR A 294 -23.87 -11.30 -35.62
CA THR A 294 -23.82 -11.91 -36.96
C THR A 294 -22.42 -11.81 -37.56
N ARG A 295 -21.80 -10.63 -37.50
CA ARG A 295 -20.42 -10.41 -37.97
C ARG A 295 -19.41 -11.26 -37.19
N TYR A 296 -19.51 -11.36 -35.88
CA TYR A 296 -18.63 -12.20 -35.07
C TYR A 296 -18.78 -13.68 -35.40
N THR A 297 -20.00 -14.12 -35.70
CA THR A 297 -20.28 -15.47 -36.18
C THR A 297 -19.63 -15.73 -37.55
N GLN A 298 -19.68 -14.75 -38.46
CA GLN A 298 -18.98 -14.84 -39.75
C GLN A 298 -17.45 -14.87 -39.59
N ILE A 299 -16.90 -14.11 -38.64
CA ILE A 299 -15.46 -14.17 -38.32
C ILE A 299 -15.09 -15.54 -37.77
N ALA A 300 -15.91 -16.13 -36.89
CA ALA A 300 -15.70 -17.49 -36.40
C ALA A 300 -15.68 -18.51 -37.57
N GLN A 301 -16.61 -18.39 -38.53
CA GLN A 301 -16.62 -19.22 -39.75
C GLN A 301 -15.34 -19.06 -40.59
N GLN A 302 -14.79 -17.85 -40.70
CA GLN A 302 -13.51 -17.63 -41.39
C GLN A 302 -12.35 -18.30 -40.63
N PHE A 303 -12.38 -18.27 -39.29
CA PHE A 303 -11.34 -18.88 -38.46
C PHE A 303 -11.26 -20.39 -38.59
N VAL A 304 -12.39 -21.07 -38.81
CA VAL A 304 -12.43 -22.52 -39.13
C VAL A 304 -11.51 -22.86 -40.30
N THR A 305 -11.45 -22.00 -41.32
CA THR A 305 -10.61 -22.24 -42.52
C THR A 305 -9.16 -21.79 -42.34
N LYS A 306 -8.88 -20.96 -41.33
CA LYS A 306 -7.58 -20.29 -41.16
C LYS A 306 -6.68 -20.98 -40.14
N TYR A 307 -7.25 -21.65 -39.16
CA TYR A 307 -6.52 -22.21 -38.02
C TYR A 307 -6.92 -23.67 -37.77
N THR A 308 -5.99 -24.46 -37.25
CA THR A 308 -6.29 -25.82 -36.77
C THR A 308 -7.02 -25.78 -35.42
N ASP A 309 -7.69 -26.87 -35.05
CA ASP A 309 -8.36 -26.99 -33.73
C ASP A 309 -7.42 -26.67 -32.56
N ASP A 310 -6.17 -27.15 -32.60
CA ASP A 310 -5.22 -26.91 -31.51
C ASP A 310 -4.80 -25.43 -31.45
N GLN A 311 -4.63 -24.79 -32.60
CA GLN A 311 -4.37 -23.35 -32.67
C GLN A 311 -5.55 -22.52 -32.18
N LEU A 312 -6.79 -22.91 -32.50
CA LEU A 312 -7.99 -22.24 -32.02
C LEU A 312 -8.12 -22.36 -30.50
N LYS A 313 -7.86 -23.54 -29.92
CA LYS A 313 -7.83 -23.74 -28.46
C LYS A 313 -6.78 -22.87 -27.79
N GLU A 314 -5.57 -22.84 -28.34
CA GLU A 314 -4.47 -22.04 -27.80
C GLU A 314 -4.81 -20.55 -27.85
N LYS A 315 -5.36 -20.06 -28.96
CA LYS A 315 -5.79 -18.67 -29.13
C LYS A 315 -6.97 -18.29 -28.23
N ALA A 316 -7.94 -19.18 -28.05
CA ALA A 316 -9.04 -18.98 -27.10
C ALA A 316 -8.52 -18.83 -25.67
N LYS A 317 -7.55 -19.67 -25.29
CA LYS A 317 -6.89 -19.62 -23.98
C LYS A 317 -6.07 -18.34 -23.81
N GLU A 318 -5.26 -17.98 -24.79
CA GLU A 318 -4.42 -16.77 -24.78
C GLU A 318 -5.29 -15.51 -24.61
N ALA A 319 -6.35 -15.36 -25.41
CA ALA A 319 -7.27 -14.23 -25.30
C ALA A 319 -7.95 -14.20 -23.92
N ARG A 320 -8.37 -15.35 -23.38
CA ARG A 320 -8.95 -15.42 -22.03
C ARG A 320 -7.93 -15.04 -20.94
N GLU A 321 -6.68 -15.46 -21.06
CA GLU A 321 -5.62 -15.05 -20.14
C GLU A 321 -5.33 -13.55 -20.22
N ASN A 322 -5.34 -12.97 -21.43
CA ASN A 322 -5.16 -11.54 -21.62
C ASN A 322 -6.28 -10.73 -20.97
N TYR A 323 -7.55 -11.15 -21.12
CA TYR A 323 -8.68 -10.56 -20.40
C TYR A 323 -8.49 -10.55 -18.87
N LEU A 324 -8.01 -11.66 -18.30
CA LEU A 324 -7.76 -11.76 -16.86
C LEU A 324 -6.60 -10.87 -16.40
N ARG A 325 -5.57 -10.69 -17.24
CA ARG A 325 -4.40 -9.85 -16.93
C ARG A 325 -4.67 -8.35 -17.11
N SER A 326 -5.49 -7.97 -18.10
CA SER A 326 -5.79 -6.58 -18.43
C SER A 326 -6.79 -5.91 -17.49
N SER A 327 -7.22 -6.61 -16.43
CA SER A 327 -8.30 -6.16 -15.54
C SER A 327 -9.62 -5.89 -16.26
N GLY A 328 -9.92 -6.69 -17.30
CA GLY A 328 -11.24 -6.68 -17.93
C GLY A 328 -11.34 -6.02 -19.31
N ASP A 329 -10.34 -6.13 -20.20
CA ASP A 329 -10.54 -5.77 -21.61
C ASP A 329 -11.52 -6.73 -22.29
N TYR A 330 -12.79 -6.35 -22.35
CA TYR A 330 -13.87 -7.14 -22.94
C TYR A 330 -13.65 -7.52 -24.40
N THR A 331 -12.75 -6.85 -25.11
CA THR A 331 -12.36 -7.21 -26.48
C THR A 331 -11.76 -8.61 -26.51
N ASP A 332 -10.86 -8.91 -25.57
CA ASP A 332 -10.19 -10.21 -25.45
C ASP A 332 -11.18 -11.31 -25.02
N LEU A 333 -12.17 -10.98 -24.20
CA LEU A 333 -13.24 -11.90 -23.83
C LEU A 333 -14.10 -12.28 -25.03
N VAL A 334 -14.55 -11.30 -25.82
CA VAL A 334 -15.33 -11.55 -27.05
C VAL A 334 -14.50 -12.34 -28.06
N LEU A 335 -13.22 -12.02 -28.22
CA LEU A 335 -12.32 -12.73 -29.11
C LEU A 335 -12.13 -14.20 -28.70
N SER A 336 -11.98 -14.47 -27.39
CA SER A 336 -11.96 -15.83 -26.84
C SER A 336 -13.22 -16.61 -27.22
N LYS A 337 -14.41 -15.99 -27.09
CA LYS A 337 -15.69 -16.59 -27.47
C LYS A 337 -15.84 -16.83 -28.98
N ILE A 338 -15.26 -15.97 -29.83
CA ILE A 338 -15.22 -16.19 -31.27
C ILE A 338 -14.37 -17.43 -31.62
N TYR A 339 -13.24 -17.63 -30.96
CA TYR A 339 -12.41 -18.84 -31.15
C TYR A 339 -13.12 -20.11 -30.63
N ASP A 340 -13.77 -20.04 -29.46
CA ASP A 340 -14.58 -21.14 -28.93
C ASP A 340 -15.72 -21.52 -29.89
N LEU A 341 -16.40 -20.52 -30.47
CA LEU A 341 -17.43 -20.74 -31.48
C LEU A 341 -16.86 -21.37 -32.76
N ALA A 342 -15.69 -20.93 -33.21
CA ALA A 342 -15.02 -21.51 -34.38
C ALA A 342 -14.70 -23.01 -34.19
N LEU A 343 -14.30 -23.43 -32.98
CA LEU A 343 -14.08 -24.85 -32.67
C LEU A 343 -15.33 -25.73 -32.83
N LYS A 344 -16.53 -25.13 -32.82
CA LYS A 344 -17.83 -25.83 -32.87
C LYS A 344 -18.49 -25.80 -34.24
N LEU A 345 -18.07 -24.90 -35.14
CA LEU A 345 -18.61 -24.75 -36.49
C LEU A 345 -17.86 -25.70 -37.45
N LYS A 346 -18.28 -26.96 -37.58
CA LYS A 346 -17.56 -27.98 -38.36
C LYS A 346 -18.33 -28.52 -39.56
N ASP A 347 -19.66 -28.47 -39.57
CA ASP A 347 -20.49 -29.10 -40.61
C ASP A 347 -21.48 -28.16 -41.30
N THR A 348 -21.89 -28.53 -42.51
CA THR A 348 -22.89 -27.78 -43.30
C THR A 348 -24.28 -27.74 -42.63
N SER A 349 -24.58 -28.70 -41.76
CA SER A 349 -25.76 -28.70 -40.88
C SER A 349 -25.78 -27.55 -39.88
N ASP A 350 -24.61 -27.00 -39.55
CA ASP A 350 -24.45 -25.92 -38.57
C ASP A 350 -24.98 -24.58 -39.11
N LYS A 351 -24.99 -24.40 -40.44
CA LYS A 351 -25.50 -23.17 -41.07
C LYS A 351 -26.97 -22.94 -40.81
N ASN A 352 -27.80 -23.99 -40.83
CA ASN A 352 -29.23 -23.86 -40.58
C ASN A 352 -29.51 -23.51 -39.11
N GLN A 353 -28.75 -24.09 -38.18
CA GLN A 353 -28.86 -23.78 -36.74
C GLN A 353 -28.39 -22.36 -36.43
N VAL A 354 -27.26 -21.94 -37.01
CA VAL A 354 -26.77 -20.56 -36.90
C VAL A 354 -27.80 -19.57 -37.43
N ASN A 355 -28.37 -19.82 -38.62
CA ASN A 355 -29.38 -18.93 -39.19
C ASN A 355 -30.66 -18.88 -38.36
N SER A 356 -31.09 -20.01 -37.80
CA SER A 356 -32.24 -20.07 -36.88
C SER A 356 -31.98 -19.23 -35.63
N PHE A 357 -30.83 -19.42 -34.98
CA PHE A 357 -30.43 -18.64 -33.80
C PHE A 357 -30.38 -17.14 -34.11
N LEU A 358 -29.75 -16.75 -35.22
CA LEU A 358 -29.65 -15.35 -35.63
C LEU A 358 -31.02 -14.74 -35.96
N SER A 359 -31.97 -15.52 -36.47
CA SER A 359 -33.33 -15.05 -36.76
C SER A 359 -34.17 -14.78 -35.50
N GLU A 360 -33.86 -15.45 -34.40
CA GLU A 360 -34.51 -15.25 -33.09
C GLU A 360 -33.80 -14.20 -32.23
N LEU A 361 -32.57 -13.83 -32.59
CA LEU A 361 -31.69 -13.02 -31.74
C LEU A 361 -32.31 -11.69 -31.34
N ASP A 362 -32.93 -10.97 -32.28
CA ASP A 362 -33.61 -9.70 -32.01
C ASP A 362 -34.69 -9.85 -30.93
N LYS A 363 -35.50 -10.91 -31.04
CA LYS A 363 -36.56 -11.20 -30.06
C LYS A 363 -35.96 -11.52 -28.70
N ARG A 364 -34.92 -12.36 -28.65
CA ARG A 364 -34.25 -12.73 -27.40
C ARG A 364 -33.62 -11.54 -26.68
N ILE A 365 -33.02 -10.61 -27.43
CA ILE A 365 -32.47 -9.36 -26.90
C ILE A 365 -33.59 -8.49 -26.31
N SER A 366 -34.70 -8.32 -27.03
CA SER A 366 -35.85 -7.54 -26.55
C SER A 366 -36.48 -8.16 -25.30
N ASP A 367 -36.68 -9.47 -25.28
CA ASP A 367 -37.25 -10.17 -24.12
C ASP A 367 -36.31 -10.04 -22.90
N ALA A 368 -34.99 -10.16 -23.09
CA ALA A 368 -34.01 -9.98 -22.02
C ALA A 368 -33.94 -8.54 -21.51
N ALA A 369 -34.12 -7.54 -22.38
CA ALA A 369 -34.16 -6.13 -22.01
C ALA A 369 -35.39 -5.80 -21.15
N ASN A 370 -36.56 -6.31 -21.54
CA ASN A 370 -37.82 -6.12 -20.81
C ASN A 370 -37.86 -6.83 -19.45
N GLU A 371 -37.07 -7.89 -19.27
CA GLU A 371 -37.03 -8.64 -18.02
C GLU A 371 -36.37 -7.83 -16.89
N VAL A 372 -35.41 -6.96 -17.21
CA VAL A 372 -34.67 -6.14 -16.22
C VAL A 372 -35.58 -5.15 -15.50
N THR A 373 -36.70 -4.76 -16.12
CA THR A 373 -37.64 -3.78 -15.54
C THR A 373 -38.66 -4.41 -14.59
N GLN A 374 -38.68 -5.74 -14.43
CA GLN A 374 -39.62 -6.44 -13.56
C GLN A 374 -39.42 -6.08 -12.07
N GLU A 375 -40.52 -5.78 -11.39
CA GLU A 375 -40.58 -5.35 -9.98
C GLU A 375 -39.86 -6.28 -8.97
N GLU A 376 -39.75 -7.56 -9.31
CA GLU A 376 -39.12 -8.59 -8.47
C GLU A 376 -37.63 -8.29 -8.21
N TYR A 377 -36.92 -7.78 -9.23
CA TYR A 377 -35.49 -7.49 -9.18
C TYR A 377 -35.11 -6.31 -8.27
N TYR A 378 -36.09 -5.51 -7.84
CA TYR A 378 -35.90 -4.39 -6.92
C TYR A 378 -36.21 -4.76 -5.46
N LYS A 379 -37.08 -5.77 -5.25
CA LYS A 379 -37.56 -6.18 -3.91
C LYS A 379 -36.57 -7.10 -3.17
N GLY A 380 -35.59 -7.67 -3.87
CA GLY A 380 -34.46 -8.36 -3.25
C GLY A 380 -34.82 -9.71 -2.62
N GLU A 381 -35.67 -10.50 -3.27
CA GLU A 381 -35.83 -11.92 -2.89
C GLU A 381 -34.48 -12.66 -3.06
N LYS A 382 -34.21 -13.64 -2.19
CA LYS A 382 -32.87 -14.27 -2.00
C LYS A 382 -32.21 -14.82 -3.27
N GLU A 383 -32.96 -15.04 -4.34
CA GLU A 383 -32.47 -15.60 -5.61
C GLU A 383 -32.13 -14.55 -6.69
N GLN A 384 -32.14 -13.24 -6.37
CA GLN A 384 -32.01 -12.16 -7.36
C GLN A 384 -30.94 -11.11 -7.03
N GLN A 385 -29.85 -11.49 -6.35
CA GLN A 385 -28.67 -10.63 -6.08
C GLN A 385 -27.64 -10.63 -7.23
N TYR A 386 -28.10 -10.63 -8.48
CA TYR A 386 -27.17 -10.58 -9.61
C TYR A 386 -26.75 -9.13 -9.86
N LEU A 387 -25.48 -8.94 -10.21
CA LEU A 387 -25.03 -7.68 -10.80
C LEU A 387 -25.90 -7.37 -12.02
N VAL A 388 -26.14 -6.10 -12.27
CA VAL A 388 -27.07 -5.64 -13.32
C VAL A 388 -26.75 -6.28 -14.69
N GLN A 389 -25.48 -6.39 -15.02
CA GLN A 389 -25.01 -7.02 -16.26
C GLN A 389 -25.19 -8.55 -16.30
N ASP A 390 -25.17 -9.21 -15.15
CA ASP A 390 -25.36 -10.66 -15.06
C ASP A 390 -26.84 -11.04 -15.09
N LEU A 391 -27.72 -10.14 -14.64
CA LEU A 391 -29.16 -10.28 -14.79
C LEU A 391 -29.56 -10.40 -16.27
N ILE A 392 -29.07 -9.51 -17.12
CA ILE A 392 -29.36 -9.52 -18.57
C ILE A 392 -28.85 -10.79 -19.24
N VAL A 393 -27.65 -11.24 -18.84
CA VAL A 393 -27.11 -12.52 -19.33
C VAL A 393 -27.99 -13.69 -18.90
N ARG A 394 -28.48 -13.69 -17.65
CA ARG A 394 -29.38 -14.72 -17.15
C ARG A 394 -30.70 -14.71 -17.91
N SER A 395 -31.34 -13.55 -18.07
CA SER A 395 -32.60 -13.38 -18.80
C SER A 395 -32.47 -13.80 -20.27
N PHE A 396 -31.35 -13.44 -20.91
CA PHE A 396 -31.05 -13.92 -22.26
C PHE A 396 -30.86 -15.44 -22.31
N LYS A 397 -30.23 -16.03 -21.29
CA LYS A 397 -29.98 -17.48 -21.19
C LYS A 397 -31.16 -18.27 -20.62
N SER A 398 -32.15 -17.67 -19.99
CA SER A 398 -33.28 -18.36 -19.33
C SER A 398 -34.41 -18.67 -20.30
N GLN A 399 -34.43 -18.04 -21.48
CA GLN A 399 -35.36 -18.27 -22.59
C GLN A 399 -35.18 -19.64 -23.28
N LYS A 400 -34.69 -20.64 -22.55
CA LYS A 400 -34.37 -21.98 -23.08
C LYS A 400 -35.62 -22.77 -23.40
N SER A 401 -35.59 -23.42 -24.56
CA SER A 401 -36.31 -24.66 -24.84
C SER A 401 -35.32 -25.83 -24.67
N GLU A 402 -35.82 -27.00 -24.28
CA GLU A 402 -35.02 -28.17 -23.86
C GLU A 402 -33.94 -28.62 -24.88
N ALA A 403 -32.77 -29.01 -24.34
CA ALA A 403 -31.65 -29.73 -24.98
C ALA A 403 -30.98 -29.06 -26.21
N PHE A 404 -30.36 -27.90 -26.01
CA PHE A 404 -29.46 -27.28 -26.98
C PHE A 404 -28.17 -28.10 -27.18
N ASN A 405 -27.68 -28.15 -28.42
CA ASN A 405 -26.41 -28.79 -28.75
C ASN A 405 -25.22 -27.86 -28.42
N SER A 406 -23.98 -28.38 -28.51
CA SER A 406 -22.78 -27.62 -28.09
C SER A 406 -22.48 -26.36 -28.93
N LEU A 407 -23.05 -26.24 -30.13
CA LEU A 407 -22.87 -25.08 -31.01
C LEU A 407 -23.75 -23.92 -30.57
N GLU A 408 -25.03 -24.16 -30.35
CA GLU A 408 -25.96 -23.11 -29.94
C GLU A 408 -25.60 -22.55 -28.55
N SER A 409 -25.12 -23.40 -27.63
CA SER A 409 -24.57 -22.92 -26.35
C SER A 409 -23.39 -21.96 -26.54
N SER A 410 -22.58 -22.13 -27.60
CA SER A 410 -21.44 -21.26 -27.89
C SER A 410 -21.89 -19.95 -28.53
N LEU A 411 -22.95 -19.98 -29.36
CA LEU A 411 -23.61 -18.79 -29.90
C LEU A 411 -24.26 -17.95 -28.78
N GLU A 412 -24.93 -18.60 -27.83
CA GLU A 412 -25.51 -17.95 -26.65
C GLU A 412 -24.43 -17.30 -25.78
N ASP A 413 -23.32 -17.99 -25.56
CA ASP A 413 -22.19 -17.48 -24.78
C ASP A 413 -21.55 -16.24 -25.42
N LEU A 414 -21.36 -16.25 -26.73
CA LEU A 414 -20.87 -15.09 -27.48
C LEU A 414 -21.85 -13.91 -27.37
N SER A 415 -23.14 -14.17 -27.63
CA SER A 415 -24.20 -13.14 -27.59
C SER A 415 -24.33 -12.54 -26.19
N SER A 416 -24.29 -13.38 -25.16
CA SER A 416 -24.30 -12.96 -23.75
C SER A 416 -23.10 -12.07 -23.41
N ALA A 417 -21.90 -12.39 -23.91
CA ALA A 417 -20.72 -11.58 -23.68
C ALA A 417 -20.82 -10.19 -24.34
N VAL A 418 -21.40 -10.12 -25.55
CA VAL A 418 -21.65 -8.86 -26.25
C VAL A 418 -22.68 -8.01 -25.51
N LEU A 419 -23.79 -8.60 -25.05
CA LEU A 419 -24.81 -7.90 -24.27
C LEU A 419 -24.27 -7.38 -22.94
N LYS A 420 -23.52 -8.23 -22.21
CA LYS A 420 -22.85 -7.85 -20.97
C LYS A 420 -21.96 -6.63 -21.17
N PHE A 421 -21.17 -6.60 -22.24
CA PHE A 421 -20.30 -5.46 -22.54
C PHE A 421 -21.08 -4.18 -22.85
N GLU A 422 -22.17 -4.28 -23.61
CA GLU A 422 -23.01 -3.11 -23.94
C GLU A 422 -23.63 -2.48 -22.69
N VAL A 423 -24.07 -3.30 -21.74
CA VAL A 423 -24.62 -2.84 -20.46
C VAL A 423 -23.53 -2.21 -19.60
N MET A 424 -22.34 -2.78 -19.58
CA MET A 424 -21.21 -2.22 -18.83
C MET A 424 -20.75 -0.88 -19.38
N LYS A 425 -20.90 -0.60 -20.68
CA LYS A 425 -20.66 0.75 -21.21
C LYS A 425 -21.56 1.80 -20.58
N ILE A 426 -22.80 1.45 -20.24
CA ILE A 426 -23.70 2.35 -19.50
C ILE A 426 -23.04 2.70 -18.17
N GLY A 427 -22.50 1.70 -17.45
CA GLY A 427 -21.80 1.89 -16.18
C GLY A 427 -20.50 2.68 -16.27
N LEU A 428 -19.83 2.67 -17.43
CA LEU A 428 -18.63 3.46 -17.69
C LEU A 428 -18.95 4.92 -18.06
N THR A 429 -20.10 5.16 -18.68
CA THR A 429 -20.55 6.51 -19.05
C THR A 429 -21.23 7.25 -17.89
N GLU A 430 -21.77 6.52 -16.92
CA GLU A 430 -22.42 7.10 -15.77
C GLU A 430 -21.45 7.29 -14.60
N LYS A 431 -21.42 8.51 -14.07
CA LYS A 431 -20.75 8.78 -12.80
C LYS A 431 -21.51 8.07 -11.69
N ALA A 432 -20.78 7.30 -10.89
CA ALA A 432 -21.36 6.59 -9.76
C ALA A 432 -21.95 7.57 -8.74
N ILE A 433 -23.07 7.20 -8.12
CA ILE A 433 -23.59 7.96 -6.99
C ILE A 433 -22.85 7.55 -5.73
N VAL A 434 -22.31 8.53 -5.03
CA VAL A 434 -21.65 8.27 -3.77
C VAL A 434 -22.67 8.31 -2.66
N SER A 435 -22.80 7.20 -1.94
CA SER A 435 -23.55 7.11 -0.69
C SER A 435 -22.52 7.07 0.44
N ALA A 436 -22.61 8.04 1.34
CA ALA A 436 -21.65 8.19 2.44
C ALA A 436 -22.43 8.27 3.74
N LYS A 437 -22.19 7.31 4.63
CA LYS A 437 -22.81 7.29 5.95
C LYS A 437 -21.82 7.79 6.98
N VAL A 438 -22.24 8.77 7.77
CA VAL A 438 -21.48 9.28 8.92
C VAL A 438 -21.87 8.49 10.16
N CYS A 439 -20.89 8.16 11.01
CA CYS A 439 -21.16 7.49 12.28
C CYS A 439 -22.08 8.35 13.16
N ASP A 440 -22.98 7.69 13.89
CA ASP A 440 -23.88 8.39 14.79
C ASP A 440 -23.08 9.05 15.93
N LEU A 441 -23.07 10.39 15.92
CA LEU A 441 -22.37 11.24 16.89
C LEU A 441 -22.81 11.03 18.34
N LYS A 442 -23.96 10.38 18.57
CA LYS A 442 -24.46 10.03 19.91
C LYS A 442 -23.84 8.74 20.45
N THR A 443 -23.22 7.92 19.60
CA THR A 443 -22.64 6.65 20.03
C THR A 443 -21.28 6.87 20.71
N TYR A 444 -21.03 6.08 21.76
CA TYR A 444 -19.76 6.10 22.48
C TYR A 444 -18.57 5.81 21.55
N GLU A 445 -18.73 4.91 20.59
CA GLU A 445 -17.66 4.54 19.66
C GLU A 445 -17.27 5.68 18.72
N CYS A 446 -18.25 6.38 18.13
CA CYS A 446 -18.01 7.53 17.27
C CYS A 446 -17.37 8.67 18.07
N GLN A 447 -17.88 8.94 19.28
CA GLN A 447 -17.30 9.93 20.20
C GLN A 447 -15.85 9.59 20.57
N LYS A 448 -15.55 8.33 20.91
CA LYS A 448 -14.19 7.90 21.25
C LYS A 448 -13.22 8.06 20.08
N LYS A 449 -13.65 7.79 18.84
CA LYS A 449 -12.84 8.01 17.63
C LYS A 449 -12.52 9.49 17.44
N ILE A 450 -13.53 10.35 17.56
CA ILE A 450 -13.38 11.81 17.46
C ILE A 450 -12.48 12.35 18.56
N ASP A 451 -12.71 11.97 19.82
CA ASP A 451 -11.88 12.37 20.98
C ASP A 451 -10.41 11.99 20.77
N SER A 452 -10.15 10.75 20.37
CA SER A 452 -8.78 10.27 20.13
C SER A 452 -8.09 11.06 19.02
N HIS A 453 -8.81 11.36 17.93
CA HIS A 453 -8.28 12.14 16.83
C HIS A 453 -7.98 13.59 17.24
N LEU A 454 -8.90 14.24 17.95
CA LEU A 454 -8.73 15.62 18.40
C LEU A 454 -7.59 15.71 19.44
N LYS A 455 -7.49 14.77 20.38
CA LYS A 455 -6.35 14.66 21.30
C LYS A 455 -5.03 14.55 20.56
N GLN A 456 -4.97 13.65 19.56
CA GLN A 456 -3.77 13.48 18.75
C GLN A 456 -3.39 14.78 18.02
N LYS A 457 -4.35 15.47 17.41
CA LYS A 457 -4.13 16.75 16.72
C LYS A 457 -3.60 17.83 17.66
N GLU A 458 -4.09 17.89 18.90
CA GLU A 458 -3.57 18.80 19.92
C GLU A 458 -2.16 18.44 20.39
N ILE A 459 -1.88 17.15 20.58
CA ILE A 459 -0.54 16.66 20.93
C ILE A 459 0.45 16.99 19.80
N GLU A 460 0.10 16.73 18.54
CA GLU A 460 0.95 17.04 17.38
C GLU A 460 1.27 18.53 17.29
N LYS A 461 0.27 19.40 17.50
CA LYS A 461 0.47 20.85 17.60
C LYS A 461 1.40 21.22 18.76
N GLY A 462 1.21 20.58 19.92
CA GLY A 462 2.06 20.78 21.11
C GLY A 462 3.51 20.35 20.87
N ILE A 463 3.73 19.20 20.23
CA ILE A 463 5.06 18.70 19.84
C ILE A 463 5.71 19.66 18.85
N LYS A 464 4.98 20.10 17.83
CA LYS A 464 5.49 21.09 16.86
C LYS A 464 5.93 22.38 17.57
N LYS A 465 5.08 22.91 18.45
CA LYS A 465 5.39 24.10 19.25
C LYS A 465 6.62 23.88 20.14
N TYR A 466 6.72 22.74 20.81
CA TYR A 466 7.89 22.38 21.62
C TYR A 466 9.17 22.37 20.79
N ARG A 467 9.14 21.74 19.61
CA ARG A 467 10.28 21.66 18.69
C ARG A 467 10.72 23.03 18.18
N GLU A 468 9.78 23.86 17.74
CA GLU A 468 10.07 25.15 17.12
C GLU A 468 10.39 26.26 18.13
N GLN A 469 9.76 26.24 19.31
CA GLN A 469 9.83 27.36 20.27
C GLN A 469 10.63 27.02 21.52
N ASP A 470 10.41 25.87 22.15
CA ASP A 470 11.03 25.56 23.44
C ASP A 470 12.46 25.03 23.27
N LEU A 471 12.75 24.33 22.17
CA LEU A 471 14.09 23.84 21.85
C LEU A 471 14.99 24.91 21.21
N SER A 472 14.43 26.01 20.69
CA SER A 472 15.19 27.07 20.01
C SER A 472 16.27 27.69 20.89
N ARG A 473 16.13 27.65 22.22
CA ARG A 473 17.18 28.10 23.17
C ARG A 473 18.52 27.33 23.07
N TYR A 474 18.56 26.22 22.35
CA TYR A 474 19.78 25.46 22.07
C TYR A 474 20.38 25.80 20.70
N ASP A 475 19.78 26.73 19.96
CA ASP A 475 20.19 27.14 18.61
C ASP A 475 21.69 27.42 18.52
N ASN A 476 22.20 28.29 19.40
CA ASN A 476 23.58 28.75 19.45
C ASN A 476 24.57 27.70 19.98
N MET A 477 24.09 26.49 20.29
CA MET A 477 24.89 25.41 20.88
C MET A 477 25.02 24.19 19.95
N ILE A 478 24.64 24.36 18.67
CA ILE A 478 24.67 23.29 17.67
C ILE A 478 25.61 23.66 16.53
N GLU A 479 26.44 22.70 16.17
CA GLU A 479 27.29 22.73 14.98
C GLU A 479 27.09 21.43 14.22
N ILE A 480 26.84 21.53 12.92
CA ILE A 480 26.66 20.39 12.02
C ILE A 480 27.70 20.47 10.91
N ASN A 481 28.31 19.34 10.58
CA ASN A 481 29.19 19.20 9.44
C ASN A 481 28.86 17.91 8.66
N LYS A 482 28.26 18.07 7.48
CA LYS A 482 27.66 16.95 6.73
C LYS A 482 28.72 16.03 6.13
N ASP A 483 29.77 16.59 5.57
CA ASP A 483 30.71 15.88 4.70
C ASP A 483 32.19 16.18 5.01
N GLY A 484 32.43 16.93 6.08
CA GLY A 484 33.76 17.40 6.48
C GLY A 484 34.02 18.85 6.07
N TYR A 485 33.25 19.41 5.15
CA TYR A 485 33.47 20.73 4.56
C TYR A 485 32.29 21.69 4.81
N ASP A 486 31.06 21.19 4.66
CA ASP A 486 29.83 21.98 4.80
C ASP A 486 29.43 22.12 6.27
N ARG A 487 29.87 23.22 6.88
CA ARG A 487 29.63 23.54 8.30
C ARG A 487 28.47 24.52 8.48
N MET A 488 27.45 24.10 9.22
CA MET A 488 26.35 24.95 9.70
C MET A 488 26.49 25.15 11.21
N GLN A 489 26.12 26.32 11.72
CA GLN A 489 26.17 26.64 13.15
C GLN A 489 24.95 27.46 13.57
N GLY A 490 24.65 27.45 14.88
CA GLY A 490 23.66 28.35 15.43
C GLY A 490 22.24 28.03 14.93
N GLY A 491 21.45 29.08 14.73
CA GLY A 491 20.07 28.98 14.21
C GLY A 491 19.96 28.19 12.90
N GLU A 492 20.89 28.37 11.95
CA GLU A 492 20.88 27.61 10.69
C GLU A 492 21.02 26.10 10.91
N ALA A 493 21.91 25.69 11.81
CA ALA A 493 22.07 24.28 12.16
C ALA A 493 20.86 23.73 12.91
N PHE A 494 20.27 24.53 13.81
CA PHE A 494 19.06 24.17 14.53
C PHE A 494 17.86 23.99 13.61
N ASP A 495 17.62 24.96 12.73
CA ASP A 495 16.55 24.91 11.73
C ASP A 495 16.73 23.68 10.84
N TRP A 496 17.94 23.38 10.37
CA TRP A 496 18.21 22.16 9.62
C TRP A 496 17.90 20.87 10.41
N VAL A 497 18.16 20.83 11.72
CA VAL A 497 17.86 19.66 12.56
C VAL A 497 16.37 19.47 12.79
N VAL A 498 15.61 20.57 12.92
CA VAL A 498 14.18 20.56 13.27
C VAL A 498 13.28 20.56 12.03
N GLU A 499 13.75 21.10 10.90
CA GLU A 499 13.05 21.13 9.63
C GLU A 499 12.95 19.70 9.07
N ARG A 500 11.72 19.21 8.89
CA ARG A 500 11.36 17.89 8.33
C ARG A 500 11.85 16.67 9.15
N ASN A 501 11.63 16.67 10.46
CA ASN A 501 11.48 15.43 11.25
C ASN A 501 10.00 15.08 11.49
#